data_AF-A0AAW5ZPG9-F1
#
_entry.id   AF-A0AAW5ZPG9-F1
#
_cell.length_a   1.000
_cell.length_b   1.000
_cell.length_c   1.000
_cell.angle_alpha   90.00
_cell.angle_beta   90.00
_cell.angle_gamma   90.00
#
_symmetry.space_group_name_H-M   'P 1'
#
loop_
_entity.id
_entity.type
_entity.pdbx_description
1 polymer ?
#
loop_
_entity_poly.entity_id
_entity_poly.type
_entity_poly.pdbx_seq_one_letter_code
_entity_poly.pdbx_strand_id
1 'polypeptide(L)'
;MQKKEMTGNTQAPPRGQRSILTLLGAILILSSAAGAMIRFNPLLPTIYLDSSWAYAMNEAVARGLIFGRDIVFTFGPYASVYTAQFHPGTDALMLGGSSLLAAAFGFGAVALLPKGRWPYALLAPLFLAQLAVPDSILAMPDSIFLAIPLLFLLLASQYLQIKRLRPLPSVALALLLLSCALLPLIKGTFAGLSAIIVVLVFFLTFQRHKIVALLGLLTYFVAITGFWAAAGQPMIALPGFFIAQMPIVSGYTDAMAIPGNSVEIIVYIICAAFLLLSLYFKLARGRGKAGLAIMLGFAFTLFFAFKAGFVRHDNHALISAGLLLLAAWFTAFVLPLKMGAVNLLLATLGWIFVAGHYIDLSIKRDFERVGQLYAGIAKGGRQATLPSQGTRP
;
A
#
# COMPACT_ATOMS: atom_id res chain seq x y z
N MET A 1 55.23 17.38 -25.95
CA MET A 1 54.38 16.80 -24.87
C MET A 1 52.94 16.73 -25.35
N GLN A 2 52.52 15.58 -25.91
CA GLN A 2 51.11 15.31 -26.25
C GLN A 2 50.44 14.63 -25.05
N LYS A 3 49.44 15.29 -24.46
CA LYS A 3 48.66 14.74 -23.34
C LYS A 3 47.50 13.93 -23.92
N LYS A 4 47.58 12.61 -23.76
CA LYS A 4 46.58 11.62 -24.18
C LYS A 4 45.39 11.68 -23.22
N GLU A 5 44.27 12.26 -23.65
CA GLU A 5 43.00 12.19 -22.92
C GLU A 5 42.44 10.77 -22.99
N MET A 6 42.56 10.03 -21.88
CA MET A 6 41.80 8.81 -21.64
C MET A 6 40.38 9.20 -21.25
N THR A 7 39.48 9.29 -22.23
CA THR A 7 38.04 9.31 -21.98
C THR A 7 37.61 7.89 -21.65
N GLY A 8 37.38 7.63 -20.36
CA GLY A 8 36.79 6.40 -19.86
C GLY A 8 35.38 6.24 -20.40
N ASN A 9 35.27 5.52 -21.52
CA ASN A 9 34.01 5.15 -22.14
C ASN A 9 33.33 4.14 -21.20
N THR A 10 32.49 4.63 -20.28
CA THR A 10 31.56 3.78 -19.53
C THR A 10 30.51 3.27 -20.50
N GLN A 11 30.87 2.21 -21.22
CA GLN A 11 29.98 1.56 -22.18
C GLN A 11 28.72 1.11 -21.43
N ALA A 12 27.61 1.73 -21.80
CA ALA A 12 26.28 1.29 -21.43
C ALA A 12 26.15 -0.23 -21.64
N PRO A 13 25.66 -1.00 -20.65
CA PRO A 13 25.60 -2.46 -20.77
C PRO A 13 24.76 -2.87 -22.00
N PRO A 14 25.13 -3.96 -22.69
CA PRO A 14 24.47 -4.42 -23.90
C PRO A 14 22.96 -4.63 -23.69
N ARG A 15 22.17 -4.37 -24.74
CA ARG A 15 20.69 -4.39 -24.70
C ARG A 15 20.09 -5.66 -24.05
N GLY A 16 20.75 -6.82 -24.19
CA GLY A 16 20.33 -8.08 -23.56
C GLY A 16 20.45 -8.09 -22.03
N GLN A 17 21.54 -7.57 -21.46
CA GLN A 17 21.73 -7.50 -20.00
C GLN A 17 20.71 -6.58 -19.33
N ARG A 18 20.34 -5.46 -19.98
CA ARG A 18 19.32 -4.54 -19.46
C ARG A 18 17.93 -5.19 -19.35
N SER A 19 17.63 -6.18 -20.20
CA SER A 19 16.38 -6.94 -20.14
C SER A 19 16.33 -7.88 -18.94
N ILE A 20 17.43 -8.61 -18.68
CA ILE A 20 17.54 -9.53 -17.55
C ILE A 20 17.45 -8.79 -16.22
N LEU A 21 18.19 -7.68 -16.06
CA LEU A 21 18.16 -6.89 -14.82
C LEU A 21 16.78 -6.28 -14.53
N THR A 22 16.04 -5.90 -15.58
CA THR A 22 14.67 -5.41 -15.42
C THR A 22 13.72 -6.52 -14.96
N LEU A 23 13.88 -7.73 -15.51
CA LEU A 23 13.10 -8.91 -15.09
C LEU A 23 13.41 -9.28 -13.64
N LEU A 24 14.68 -9.33 -13.26
CA LEU A 24 15.10 -9.59 -11.88
C LEU A 24 14.56 -8.54 -10.90
N GLY A 25 14.60 -7.26 -11.29
CA GLY A 25 13.99 -6.19 -10.50
C GLY A 25 12.47 -6.36 -10.35
N ALA A 26 11.77 -6.78 -11.40
CA ALA A 26 10.34 -7.05 -11.34
C ALA A 26 10.02 -8.24 -10.41
N ILE A 27 10.78 -9.33 -10.52
CA ILE A 27 10.64 -10.49 -9.63
C ILE A 27 10.88 -10.07 -8.17
N LEU A 28 11.89 -9.25 -7.92
CA LEU A 28 12.21 -8.77 -6.57
C LEU A 28 11.09 -7.92 -5.96
N ILE A 29 10.47 -7.04 -6.74
CA ILE A 29 9.32 -6.24 -6.28
C ILE A 29 8.13 -7.16 -5.99
N LEU A 30 7.83 -8.11 -6.88
CA LEU A 30 6.71 -9.03 -6.73
C LEU A 30 6.88 -9.94 -5.51
N SER A 31 8.07 -10.52 -5.32
CA SER A 31 8.36 -11.37 -4.16
C SER A 31 8.37 -10.57 -2.86
N SER A 32 8.91 -9.35 -2.85
CA SER A 32 8.87 -8.48 -1.67
C SER A 32 7.44 -8.10 -1.30
N ALA A 33 6.58 -7.76 -2.29
CA ALA A 33 5.17 -7.46 -2.07
C ALA A 33 4.40 -8.69 -1.55
N ALA A 34 4.67 -9.87 -2.10
CA ALA A 34 4.09 -11.13 -1.64
C ALA A 34 4.48 -11.43 -0.19
N GLY A 35 5.77 -11.33 0.17
CA GLY A 35 6.22 -11.55 1.54
C GLY A 35 5.69 -10.52 2.54
N ALA A 36 5.50 -9.27 2.09
CA ALA A 36 5.08 -8.18 2.97
C ALA A 36 3.58 -8.25 3.32
N MET A 37 2.77 -8.68 2.36
CA MET A 37 1.32 -8.53 2.44
C MET A 37 0.60 -9.86 2.59
N ILE A 38 1.04 -10.93 1.91
CA ILE A 38 0.36 -12.22 1.97
C ILE A 38 0.61 -12.86 3.33
N ARG A 39 -0.48 -13.20 4.02
CA ARG A 39 -0.44 -13.75 5.38
C ARG A 39 -0.19 -15.27 5.35
N PHE A 40 0.94 -15.69 4.76
CA PHE A 40 1.33 -17.10 4.64
C PHE A 40 1.53 -17.82 5.98
N ASN A 41 1.79 -17.07 7.05
CA ASN A 41 1.96 -17.60 8.39
C ASN A 41 1.14 -16.73 9.36
N PRO A 42 -0.18 -16.93 9.42
CA PRO A 42 -1.05 -16.09 10.21
C PRO A 42 -0.77 -16.24 11.71
N LEU A 43 -1.03 -15.18 12.46
CA LEU A 43 -0.81 -15.12 13.90
C LEU A 43 -1.90 -15.91 14.62
N LEU A 44 -1.50 -16.81 15.52
CA LEU A 44 -2.46 -17.46 16.41
C LEU A 44 -2.95 -16.47 17.47
N PRO A 45 -4.20 -16.58 17.93
CA PRO A 45 -4.72 -15.73 19.00
C PRO A 45 -3.86 -15.83 20.26
N THR A 46 -3.66 -14.70 20.93
CA THR A 46 -2.89 -14.59 22.18
C THR A 46 -3.73 -13.94 23.27
N ILE A 47 -3.24 -13.98 24.52
CA ILE A 47 -3.93 -13.39 25.68
C ILE A 47 -3.87 -11.86 25.75
N TYR A 48 -3.20 -11.20 24.79
CA TYR A 48 -3.06 -9.75 24.78
C TYR A 48 -4.29 -9.03 24.22
N LEU A 49 -4.50 -7.79 24.68
CA LEU A 49 -5.66 -6.98 24.32
C LEU A 49 -5.85 -6.85 22.80
N ASP A 50 -4.76 -6.58 22.07
CA ASP A 50 -4.84 -6.37 20.63
C ASP A 50 -5.22 -7.63 19.85
N SER A 51 -4.90 -8.82 20.38
CA SER A 51 -5.33 -10.08 19.78
C SER A 51 -6.81 -10.38 20.05
N SER A 52 -7.37 -9.87 21.15
CA SER A 52 -8.75 -10.13 21.56
C SER A 52 -9.76 -9.47 20.61
N TRP A 53 -9.59 -8.18 20.29
CA TRP A 53 -10.48 -7.51 19.34
C TRP A 53 -10.28 -8.05 17.92
N ALA A 54 -9.03 -8.34 17.52
CA ALA A 54 -8.74 -8.92 16.21
C ALA A 54 -9.40 -10.29 16.03
N TYR A 55 -9.43 -11.12 17.08
CA TYR A 55 -10.16 -12.38 17.07
C TYR A 55 -11.67 -12.16 16.97
N ALA A 56 -12.21 -11.26 17.79
CA ALA A 56 -13.64 -10.97 17.84
C ALA A 56 -14.19 -10.53 16.49
N MET A 57 -13.41 -9.78 15.70
CA MET A 57 -13.75 -9.39 14.34
C MET A 57 -13.91 -10.59 13.41
N ASN A 58 -13.03 -11.58 13.52
CA ASN A 58 -13.13 -12.81 12.72
C ASN A 58 -14.29 -13.70 13.18
N GLU A 59 -14.50 -13.83 14.49
CA GLU A 59 -15.66 -14.53 15.07
C GLU A 59 -16.98 -13.89 14.62
N ALA A 60 -17.03 -12.56 14.52
CA ALA A 60 -18.22 -11.86 14.05
C ALA A 60 -18.61 -12.24 12.62
N VAL A 61 -17.62 -12.31 11.72
CA VAL A 61 -17.83 -12.80 10.35
C VAL A 61 -18.27 -14.26 10.37
N ALA A 62 -17.58 -15.11 11.13
CA ALA A 62 -17.85 -16.54 11.18
C ALA A 62 -19.25 -16.88 11.75
N ARG A 63 -19.77 -16.05 12.65
CA ARG A 63 -21.13 -16.18 13.21
C ARG A 63 -22.20 -15.48 12.39
N GLY A 64 -21.84 -14.83 11.27
CA GLY A 64 -22.79 -14.10 10.43
C GLY A 64 -23.35 -12.83 11.08
N LEU A 65 -22.61 -12.21 12.01
CA LEU A 65 -22.98 -10.91 12.57
C LEU A 65 -22.92 -9.84 11.47
N ILE A 66 -23.88 -8.92 11.50
CA ILE A 66 -23.98 -7.86 10.51
C ILE A 66 -23.14 -6.65 10.93
N PHE A 67 -22.14 -6.34 10.11
CA PHE A 67 -21.33 -5.13 10.28
C PHE A 67 -22.16 -3.88 10.02
N GLY A 68 -22.12 -2.92 10.95
CA GLY A 68 -22.96 -1.73 10.95
C GLY A 68 -24.27 -1.87 11.73
N ARG A 69 -24.61 -3.07 12.23
CA ARG A 69 -25.80 -3.31 13.06
C ARG A 69 -25.46 -4.06 14.33
N ASP A 70 -24.90 -5.26 14.18
CA ASP A 70 -24.55 -6.14 15.30
C ASP A 70 -23.14 -5.86 15.81
N ILE A 71 -22.23 -5.46 14.90
CA ILE A 71 -20.89 -4.97 15.22
C ILE A 71 -20.68 -3.60 14.59
N VAL A 72 -20.30 -2.62 15.41
CA VAL A 72 -19.90 -1.28 14.97
C VAL A 72 -18.48 -1.03 15.46
N PHE A 73 -17.51 -1.04 14.55
CA PHE A 73 -16.09 -0.90 14.86
C PHE A 73 -15.35 -0.18 13.73
N THR A 74 -14.09 0.21 13.96
CA THR A 74 -13.24 0.88 12.96
C THR A 74 -12.81 -0.03 11.81
N PHE A 75 -12.92 -1.34 11.99
CA PHE A 75 -12.64 -2.37 11.00
C PHE A 75 -13.92 -2.96 10.43
N GLY A 76 -13.82 -3.51 9.22
CA GLY A 76 -14.89 -4.22 8.55
C GLY A 76 -14.68 -5.74 8.52
N PRO A 77 -15.49 -6.46 7.72
CA PRO A 77 -15.45 -7.92 7.66
C PRO A 77 -14.13 -8.51 7.12
N TYR A 78 -13.26 -7.69 6.50
CA TYR A 78 -11.93 -8.11 6.04
C TYR A 78 -10.80 -7.73 7.02
N ALA A 79 -11.12 -7.53 8.31
CA ALA A 79 -10.14 -7.20 9.34
C ALA A 79 -8.94 -8.15 9.38
N SER A 80 -9.16 -9.44 9.14
CA SER A 80 -8.10 -10.48 9.07
C SER A 80 -6.98 -10.17 8.07
N VAL A 81 -7.29 -9.50 6.96
CA VAL A 81 -6.28 -9.06 5.97
C VAL A 81 -5.27 -8.11 6.61
N TYR A 82 -5.75 -7.24 7.49
CA TYR A 82 -4.93 -6.31 8.26
C TYR A 82 -4.24 -7.00 9.44
N THR A 83 -5.02 -7.67 10.30
CA THR A 83 -4.53 -8.19 11.60
C THR A 83 -3.65 -9.42 11.47
N ALA A 84 -3.71 -10.12 10.33
CA ALA A 84 -3.07 -11.40 10.10
C ALA A 84 -3.49 -12.49 11.10
N GLN A 85 -4.54 -12.27 11.90
CA GLN A 85 -4.92 -13.21 12.94
C GLN A 85 -5.71 -14.37 12.34
N PHE A 86 -5.23 -15.59 12.60
CA PHE A 86 -5.83 -16.81 12.11
C PHE A 86 -7.21 -17.03 12.74
N HIS A 87 -8.15 -17.43 11.91
CA HIS A 87 -9.44 -17.99 12.32
C HIS A 87 -9.96 -18.86 11.17
N PRO A 88 -10.38 -20.10 11.42
CA PRO A 88 -10.73 -21.06 10.36
C PRO A 88 -11.87 -20.58 9.46
N GLY A 89 -12.85 -19.86 10.01
CA GLY A 89 -13.97 -19.30 9.25
C GLY A 89 -13.65 -18.11 8.34
N THR A 90 -12.47 -17.49 8.48
CA THR A 90 -12.10 -16.28 7.72
C THR A 90 -10.75 -16.37 7.01
N ASP A 91 -10.06 -17.51 7.12
CA ASP A 91 -8.72 -17.72 6.56
C ASP A 91 -8.71 -17.56 5.03
N ALA A 92 -9.71 -18.10 4.34
CA ALA A 92 -9.84 -17.94 2.89
C ALA A 92 -10.02 -16.46 2.47
N LEU A 93 -10.81 -15.69 3.23
CA LEU A 93 -11.00 -14.25 3.00
C LEU A 93 -9.70 -13.47 3.24
N MET A 94 -8.95 -13.84 4.29
CA MET A 94 -7.66 -13.26 4.62
C MET A 94 -6.63 -13.52 3.51
N LEU A 95 -6.46 -14.77 3.10
CA LEU A 95 -5.49 -15.16 2.08
C LEU A 95 -5.86 -14.59 0.71
N GLY A 96 -7.14 -14.65 0.32
CA GLY A 96 -7.62 -14.06 -0.93
C GLY A 96 -7.47 -12.54 -0.97
N GLY A 97 -7.90 -11.86 0.09
CA GLY A 97 -7.78 -10.40 0.21
C GLY A 97 -6.33 -9.94 0.24
N SER A 98 -5.49 -10.55 1.07
CA SER A 98 -4.06 -10.20 1.13
C SER A 98 -3.31 -10.49 -0.17
N SER A 99 -3.64 -11.58 -0.88
CA SER A 99 -3.07 -11.92 -2.20
C SER A 99 -3.46 -10.90 -3.27
N LEU A 100 -4.73 -10.44 -3.28
CA LEU A 100 -5.17 -9.39 -4.19
C LEU A 100 -4.36 -8.10 -3.97
N LEU A 101 -4.20 -7.67 -2.72
CA LEU A 101 -3.46 -6.44 -2.40
C LEU A 101 -1.98 -6.57 -2.74
N ALA A 102 -1.36 -7.73 -2.46
CA ALA A 102 0.03 -8.01 -2.81
C ALA A 102 0.24 -7.95 -4.33
N ALA A 103 -0.66 -8.58 -5.10
CA ALA A 103 -0.62 -8.56 -6.55
C ALA A 103 -0.81 -7.13 -7.09
N ALA A 104 -1.79 -6.39 -6.57
CA ALA A 104 -2.04 -5.01 -6.98
C ALA A 104 -0.85 -4.09 -6.73
N PHE A 105 -0.25 -4.17 -5.53
CA PHE A 105 0.93 -3.41 -5.17
C PHE A 105 2.12 -3.80 -6.06
N GLY A 106 2.42 -5.09 -6.16
CA GLY A 106 3.56 -5.61 -6.92
C GLY A 106 3.46 -5.31 -8.41
N PHE A 107 2.37 -5.72 -9.07
CA PHE A 107 2.16 -5.43 -10.49
C PHE A 107 2.03 -3.93 -10.77
N GLY A 108 1.42 -3.16 -9.86
CA GLY A 108 1.37 -1.71 -9.94
C GLY A 108 2.75 -1.05 -9.93
N ALA A 109 3.61 -1.44 -8.99
CA ALA A 109 4.96 -0.91 -8.85
C ALA A 109 5.84 -1.32 -10.04
N VAL A 110 5.73 -2.57 -10.51
CA VAL A 110 6.44 -3.04 -11.72
C VAL A 110 5.96 -2.30 -12.97
N ALA A 111 4.65 -2.08 -13.13
CA ALA A 111 4.10 -1.35 -14.27
C ALA A 111 4.44 0.14 -14.26
N LEU A 112 4.73 0.71 -13.08
CA LEU A 112 5.19 2.08 -12.90
C LEU A 112 6.70 2.25 -13.11
N LEU A 113 7.50 1.21 -12.82
CA LEU A 113 8.96 1.23 -12.94
C LEU A 113 9.40 1.43 -14.41
N PRO A 114 10.06 2.55 -14.76
CA PRO A 114 10.49 2.77 -16.14
C PRO A 114 11.72 1.93 -16.49
N LYS A 115 11.87 1.66 -17.79
CA LYS A 115 13.03 0.93 -18.32
C LYS A 115 14.33 1.61 -17.91
N GLY A 116 15.29 0.83 -17.42
CA GLY A 116 16.61 1.32 -17.00
C GLY A 116 16.68 1.87 -15.57
N ARG A 117 15.56 1.91 -14.83
CA ARG A 117 15.52 2.27 -13.41
C ARG A 117 15.44 1.07 -12.46
N TRP A 118 15.81 -0.11 -12.94
CA TRP A 118 15.87 -1.34 -12.16
C TRP A 118 16.66 -1.23 -10.83
N PRO A 119 17.69 -0.35 -10.65
CA PRO A 119 18.36 -0.26 -9.35
C PRO A 119 17.43 0.18 -8.23
N TYR A 120 16.36 0.94 -8.51
CA TYR A 120 15.39 1.30 -7.47
C TYR A 120 14.54 0.11 -7.03
N ALA A 121 14.47 -0.97 -7.82
CA ALA A 121 13.83 -2.21 -7.40
C ALA A 121 14.60 -2.93 -6.28
N LEU A 122 15.92 -2.69 -6.18
CA LEU A 122 16.75 -3.25 -5.11
C LEU A 122 16.38 -2.72 -3.72
N LEU A 123 15.66 -1.60 -3.66
CA LEU A 123 15.17 -1.00 -2.42
C LEU A 123 13.86 -1.63 -1.93
N ALA A 124 13.16 -2.37 -2.80
CA ALA A 124 11.86 -2.98 -2.46
C ALA A 124 11.93 -3.89 -1.21
N PRO A 125 12.91 -4.81 -1.07
CA PRO A 125 12.98 -5.67 0.10
C PRO A 125 13.20 -4.87 1.38
N LEU A 126 14.08 -3.87 1.33
CA LEU A 126 14.38 -3.03 2.48
C LEU A 126 13.14 -2.25 2.91
N PHE A 127 12.54 -1.48 2.01
CA PHE A 127 11.38 -0.64 2.36
C PHE A 127 10.17 -1.45 2.78
N LEU A 128 9.91 -2.59 2.13
CA LEU A 128 8.76 -3.41 2.48
C LEU A 128 8.98 -4.22 3.75
N ALA A 129 10.21 -4.70 4.04
CA ALA A 129 10.52 -5.39 5.28
C ALA A 129 10.37 -4.47 6.51
N GLN A 130 10.74 -3.19 6.40
CA GLN A 130 10.54 -2.21 7.48
C GLN A 130 9.05 -1.98 7.82
N LEU A 131 8.16 -2.31 6.88
CA LEU A 131 6.71 -2.08 7.00
C LEU A 131 5.93 -3.38 7.29
N ALA A 132 6.61 -4.54 7.26
CA ALA A 132 5.99 -5.87 7.30
C ALA A 132 6.57 -6.76 8.39
N VAL A 133 6.85 -6.20 9.58
CA VAL A 133 7.39 -6.98 10.71
C VAL A 133 6.26 -7.86 11.30
N PRO A 134 6.34 -9.20 11.27
CA PRO A 134 5.22 -10.04 11.72
C PRO A 134 5.10 -10.16 13.24
N ASP A 135 6.19 -9.95 13.98
CA ASP A 135 6.32 -10.35 15.39
C ASP A 135 5.99 -9.24 16.40
N SER A 136 5.50 -8.09 15.96
CA SER A 136 5.22 -6.99 16.87
C SER A 136 3.84 -6.41 16.65
N ILE A 137 3.17 -6.16 17.77
CA ILE A 137 2.06 -5.22 17.97
C ILE A 137 2.34 -3.83 17.34
N LEU A 138 3.57 -3.58 16.89
CA LEU A 138 4.08 -2.35 16.25
C LEU A 138 3.99 -2.35 14.72
N ALA A 139 3.65 -3.49 14.09
CA ALA A 139 3.48 -3.53 12.65
C ALA A 139 2.18 -2.84 12.28
N MET A 140 2.30 -1.59 11.85
CA MET A 140 1.20 -0.76 11.37
C MET A 140 1.22 -0.79 9.84
N PRO A 141 0.60 -1.80 9.19
CA PRO A 141 0.62 -1.95 7.75
C PRO A 141 -0.17 -0.85 7.02
N ASP A 142 -0.82 0.08 7.75
CA ASP A 142 -1.55 1.24 7.20
C ASP A 142 -0.75 1.96 6.10
N SER A 143 0.57 2.11 6.27
CA SER A 143 1.44 2.71 5.24
C SER A 143 1.30 2.03 3.88
N ILE A 144 1.34 0.69 3.85
CA ILE A 144 1.26 -0.08 2.60
C ILE A 144 -0.16 -0.02 2.04
N PHE A 145 -1.19 -0.15 2.89
CA PHE A 145 -2.59 -0.06 2.46
C PHE A 145 -2.93 1.32 1.88
N LEU A 146 -2.48 2.41 2.51
CA LEU A 146 -2.65 3.79 2.05
C LEU A 146 -1.83 4.10 0.78
N ALA A 147 -0.75 3.35 0.53
CA ALA A 147 0.07 3.51 -0.67
C ALA A 147 -0.61 2.93 -1.93
N ILE A 148 -1.55 1.98 -1.80
CA ILE A 148 -2.25 1.37 -2.95
C ILE A 148 -3.06 2.39 -3.75
N PRO A 149 -3.95 3.22 -3.15
CA PRO A 149 -4.64 4.27 -3.90
C PRO A 149 -3.65 5.24 -4.57
N LEU A 150 -2.58 5.63 -3.88
CA LEU A 150 -1.56 6.51 -4.47
C LEU A 150 -0.92 5.90 -5.73
N LEU A 151 -0.58 4.61 -5.66
CA LEU A 151 -0.03 3.86 -6.79
C LEU A 151 -1.03 3.78 -7.94
N PHE A 152 -2.32 3.61 -7.65
CA PHE A 152 -3.40 3.65 -8.64
C PHE A 152 -3.46 5.01 -9.37
N LEU A 153 -3.45 6.11 -8.62
CA LEU A 153 -3.43 7.46 -9.20
C LEU A 153 -2.22 7.69 -10.09
N LEU A 154 -1.02 7.36 -9.60
CA LEU A 154 0.23 7.53 -10.33
C LEU A 154 0.20 6.73 -11.63
N LEU A 155 -0.14 5.45 -11.55
CA LEU A 155 -0.20 4.57 -12.72
C LEU A 155 -1.23 5.10 -13.71
N ALA A 156 -2.47 5.36 -13.27
CA ALA A 156 -3.52 5.91 -14.15
C ALA A 156 -3.05 7.19 -14.85
N SER A 157 -2.42 8.11 -14.13
CA SER A 157 -1.94 9.39 -14.68
C SER A 157 -0.89 9.26 -15.79
N GLN A 158 -0.05 8.23 -15.76
CA GLN A 158 0.96 7.96 -16.80
C GLN A 158 0.32 7.40 -18.08
N TYR A 159 -0.75 6.64 -17.93
CA TYR A 159 -1.36 5.87 -19.02
C TYR A 159 -2.50 6.59 -19.75
N LEU A 160 -2.99 7.74 -19.23
CA LEU A 160 -4.00 8.59 -19.88
C LEU A 160 -3.60 9.13 -21.27
N GLN A 161 -2.30 9.15 -21.59
CA GLN A 161 -1.80 9.65 -22.88
C GLN A 161 -1.50 8.52 -23.88
N ILE A 162 -1.67 7.26 -23.49
CA ILE A 162 -1.30 6.11 -24.31
C ILE A 162 -2.53 5.60 -25.07
N LYS A 163 -2.46 5.62 -26.41
CA LYS A 163 -3.57 5.17 -27.28
C LYS A 163 -3.94 3.69 -27.08
N ARG A 164 -2.96 2.84 -26.76
CA ARG A 164 -3.17 1.40 -26.53
C ARG A 164 -2.32 0.91 -25.36
N LEU A 165 -2.99 0.47 -24.31
CA LEU A 165 -2.32 -0.06 -23.13
C LEU A 165 -1.71 -1.43 -23.42
N ARG A 166 -0.55 -1.68 -22.82
CA ARG A 166 0.03 -3.02 -22.78
C ARG A 166 -0.75 -3.88 -21.76
N PRO A 167 -0.67 -5.22 -21.87
CA PRO A 167 -1.38 -6.12 -20.96
C PRO A 167 -1.04 -5.86 -19.48
N LEU A 168 0.24 -5.74 -19.14
CA LEU A 168 0.70 -5.59 -17.75
C LEU A 168 0.12 -4.35 -17.03
N PRO A 169 0.22 -3.11 -17.55
CA PRO A 169 -0.42 -1.94 -16.93
C PRO A 169 -1.95 -2.06 -16.82
N SER A 170 -2.60 -2.74 -17.77
CA SER A 170 -4.05 -2.92 -17.75
C SER A 170 -4.48 -3.84 -16.60
N VAL A 171 -3.76 -4.96 -16.43
CA VAL A 171 -3.94 -5.87 -15.30
C VAL A 171 -3.65 -5.16 -13.98
N ALA A 172 -2.54 -4.42 -13.91
CA ALA A 172 -2.18 -3.67 -12.70
C ALA A 172 -3.24 -2.63 -12.30
N LEU A 173 -3.77 -1.85 -13.26
CA LEU A 173 -4.86 -0.89 -12.99
C LEU A 173 -6.13 -1.58 -12.50
N ALA A 174 -6.50 -2.73 -13.08
CA ALA A 174 -7.65 -3.50 -12.63
C ALA A 174 -7.45 -4.01 -11.19
N LEU A 175 -6.30 -4.63 -10.89
CA LEU A 175 -5.99 -5.11 -9.54
C LEU A 175 -5.96 -3.98 -8.50
N LEU A 176 -5.41 -2.82 -8.86
CA LEU A 176 -5.39 -1.63 -8.00
C LEU A 176 -6.81 -1.08 -7.74
N LEU A 177 -7.67 -1.07 -8.76
CA LEU A 177 -9.07 -0.66 -8.62
C LEU A 177 -9.86 -1.62 -7.71
N LEU A 178 -9.69 -2.94 -7.92
CA LEU A 178 -10.28 -3.96 -7.05
C LEU A 178 -9.78 -3.82 -5.61
N SER A 179 -8.50 -3.54 -5.43
CA SER A 179 -7.91 -3.27 -4.10
C SER A 179 -8.51 -2.03 -3.45
N CYS A 180 -8.72 -0.95 -4.20
CA CYS A 180 -9.39 0.26 -3.71
C CYS A 180 -10.85 -0.02 -3.29
N ALA A 181 -11.51 -1.02 -3.88
CA ALA A 181 -12.84 -1.45 -3.48
C ALA A 181 -12.84 -2.36 -2.24
N LEU A 182 -11.77 -3.13 -2.02
CA LEU A 182 -11.61 -3.98 -0.84
C LEU A 182 -11.20 -3.18 0.42
N LEU A 183 -10.32 -2.19 0.26
CA LEU A 183 -9.77 -1.36 1.35
C LEU A 183 -10.83 -0.81 2.34
N PRO A 184 -11.97 -0.23 1.90
CA PRO A 184 -13.04 0.22 2.78
C PRO A 184 -13.62 -0.87 3.70
N LEU A 185 -13.61 -2.13 3.27
CA LEU A 185 -14.12 -3.28 4.01
C LEU A 185 -13.09 -3.87 4.98
N ILE A 186 -11.84 -3.41 4.90
CA ILE A 186 -10.78 -3.74 5.86
C ILE A 186 -10.86 -2.77 7.04
N LYS A 187 -10.71 -1.46 6.79
CA LYS A 187 -10.65 -0.42 7.82
C LYS A 187 -11.24 0.89 7.30
N GLY A 188 -12.03 1.58 8.14
CA GLY A 188 -12.74 2.81 7.77
C GLY A 188 -11.84 3.93 7.24
N THR A 189 -10.64 4.10 7.81
CA THR A 189 -9.66 5.10 7.37
C THR A 189 -9.29 4.95 5.89
N PHE A 190 -9.26 3.72 5.37
CA PHE A 190 -8.92 3.46 3.97
C PHE A 190 -10.07 3.80 3.01
N ALA A 191 -11.32 3.84 3.52
CA ALA A 191 -12.49 4.17 2.72
C ALA A 191 -12.40 5.61 2.16
N GLY A 192 -12.06 6.57 3.02
CA GLY A 192 -11.98 7.98 2.64
C GLY A 192 -10.94 8.23 1.55
N LEU A 193 -9.71 7.75 1.74
CA LEU A 193 -8.65 7.95 0.75
C LEU A 193 -8.95 7.22 -0.57
N SER A 194 -9.39 5.95 -0.51
CA SER A 194 -9.69 5.16 -1.70
C SER A 194 -10.81 5.80 -2.53
N ALA A 195 -11.88 6.28 -1.88
CA ALA A 195 -12.98 6.96 -2.56
C ALA A 195 -12.51 8.24 -3.27
N ILE A 196 -11.75 9.10 -2.57
CA ILE A 196 -11.20 10.33 -3.16
C ILE A 196 -10.36 10.00 -4.39
N ILE A 197 -9.46 9.04 -4.29
CA ILE A 197 -8.56 8.70 -5.39
C ILE A 197 -9.30 8.05 -6.57
N VAL A 198 -10.25 7.15 -6.31
CA VAL A 198 -11.10 6.55 -7.37
C VAL A 198 -11.87 7.63 -8.12
N VAL A 199 -12.44 8.62 -7.40
CA VAL A 199 -13.14 9.75 -8.01
C VAL A 199 -12.19 10.62 -8.84
N LEU A 200 -10.99 10.92 -8.35
CA LEU A 200 -9.99 11.67 -9.11
C LEU A 200 -9.56 10.92 -10.38
N VAL A 201 -9.29 9.62 -10.29
CA VAL A 201 -8.94 8.77 -11.44
C VAL A 201 -10.11 8.65 -12.42
N PHE A 202 -11.35 8.57 -11.94
CA PHE A 202 -12.55 8.60 -12.77
C PHE A 202 -12.59 9.89 -13.60
N PHE A 203 -12.49 11.07 -12.99
CA PHE A 203 -12.55 12.34 -13.71
C PHE A 203 -11.36 12.54 -14.66
N LEU A 204 -10.17 12.07 -14.27
CA LEU A 204 -9.00 12.04 -15.13
C LEU A 204 -9.25 11.21 -16.40
N THR A 205 -9.80 10.01 -16.22
CA THR A 205 -10.08 9.06 -17.31
C THR A 205 -11.25 9.53 -18.15
N PHE A 206 -12.31 10.07 -17.55
CA PHE A 206 -13.53 10.51 -18.22
C PHE A 206 -13.28 11.61 -19.25
N GLN A 207 -12.31 12.48 -18.99
CA GLN A 207 -11.90 13.55 -19.93
C GLN A 207 -11.33 13.03 -21.25
N ARG A 208 -10.83 11.79 -21.28
CA ARG A 208 -10.18 11.20 -22.48
C ARG A 208 -10.89 9.96 -22.99
N HIS A 209 -11.40 9.11 -22.08
CA HIS A 209 -11.96 7.79 -22.36
C HIS A 209 -13.21 7.56 -21.49
N LYS A 210 -14.34 8.18 -21.86
CA LYS A 210 -15.60 8.13 -21.11
C LYS A 210 -16.06 6.71 -20.77
N ILE A 211 -16.06 5.80 -21.75
CA ILE A 211 -16.50 4.42 -21.56
C ILE A 211 -15.62 3.70 -20.54
N VAL A 212 -14.29 3.85 -20.64
CA VAL A 212 -13.36 3.22 -19.69
C VAL A 212 -13.57 3.75 -18.28
N ALA A 213 -13.81 5.07 -18.13
CA ALA A 213 -14.11 5.66 -16.83
C ALA A 213 -15.41 5.11 -16.22
N LEU A 214 -16.48 5.01 -17.02
CA LEU A 214 -17.77 4.46 -16.58
C LEU A 214 -17.66 2.97 -16.23
N LEU A 215 -16.97 2.17 -17.05
CA LEU A 215 -16.72 0.76 -16.76
C LEU A 215 -15.85 0.58 -15.51
N GLY A 216 -14.85 1.44 -15.30
CA GLY A 216 -14.05 1.45 -14.07
C GLY A 216 -14.91 1.76 -12.84
N LEU A 217 -15.77 2.77 -12.91
CA LEU A 217 -16.68 3.10 -11.81
C LEU A 217 -17.67 1.96 -11.52
N LEU A 218 -18.25 1.35 -12.56
CA LEU A 218 -19.10 0.18 -12.41
C LEU A 218 -18.34 -0.99 -11.77
N THR A 219 -17.12 -1.25 -12.24
CA THR A 219 -16.25 -2.31 -11.69
C THR A 219 -15.96 -2.08 -10.22
N TYR A 220 -15.72 -0.84 -9.79
CA TYR A 220 -15.53 -0.49 -8.38
C TYR A 220 -16.76 -0.86 -7.52
N PHE A 221 -17.96 -0.46 -7.96
CA PHE A 221 -19.19 -0.75 -7.22
C PHE A 221 -19.57 -2.22 -7.22
N VAL A 222 -19.35 -2.93 -8.34
CA VAL A 222 -19.53 -4.38 -8.41
C VAL A 222 -18.51 -5.10 -7.51
N ALA A 223 -17.27 -4.63 -7.46
CA ALA A 223 -16.24 -5.23 -6.62
C ALA A 223 -16.52 -5.04 -5.13
N ILE A 224 -16.85 -3.83 -4.66
CA ILE A 224 -17.12 -3.60 -3.23
C ILE A 224 -18.35 -4.38 -2.75
N THR A 225 -19.40 -4.46 -3.57
CA THR A 225 -20.59 -5.27 -3.27
C THR A 225 -20.29 -6.78 -3.34
N GLY A 226 -19.47 -7.21 -4.30
CA GLY A 226 -18.99 -8.59 -4.41
C GLY A 226 -18.15 -9.03 -3.20
N PHE A 227 -17.23 -8.20 -2.73
CA PHE A 227 -16.45 -8.48 -1.52
C PHE A 227 -17.35 -8.49 -0.28
N TRP A 228 -18.28 -7.54 -0.16
CA TRP A 228 -19.27 -7.54 0.92
C TRP A 228 -20.09 -8.84 0.96
N ALA A 229 -20.56 -9.30 -0.21
CA ALA A 229 -21.28 -10.57 -0.36
C ALA A 229 -20.42 -11.78 0.01
N ALA A 230 -19.15 -11.79 -0.44
CA ALA A 230 -18.21 -12.86 -0.15
C ALA A 230 -17.90 -12.99 1.34
N ALA A 231 -18.03 -11.91 2.12
CA ALA A 231 -17.97 -11.93 3.57
C ALA A 231 -19.27 -12.37 4.27
N GLY A 232 -20.27 -12.85 3.51
CA GLY A 232 -21.55 -13.33 4.04
C GLY A 232 -22.49 -12.22 4.52
N GLN A 233 -22.23 -10.97 4.16
CA GLN A 233 -23.00 -9.84 4.66
C GLN A 233 -24.22 -9.53 3.76
N PRO A 234 -25.38 -9.17 4.33
CA PRO A 234 -26.56 -8.82 3.53
C PRO A 234 -26.38 -7.52 2.74
N MET A 235 -26.77 -7.49 1.46
CA MET A 235 -26.55 -6.35 0.56
C MET A 235 -27.15 -5.04 1.10
N ILE A 236 -28.34 -5.13 1.70
CA ILE A 236 -29.06 -3.97 2.25
C ILE A 236 -28.32 -3.32 3.44
N ALA A 237 -27.40 -4.04 4.09
CA ALA A 237 -26.65 -3.54 5.24
C ALA A 237 -25.41 -2.72 4.86
N LEU A 238 -24.96 -2.77 3.60
CA LEU A 238 -23.73 -2.07 3.18
C LEU A 238 -23.78 -0.54 3.39
N PRO A 239 -24.89 0.18 3.09
CA PRO A 239 -24.98 1.60 3.43
C PRO A 239 -24.93 1.83 4.95
N GLY A 240 -25.62 0.96 5.71
CA GLY A 240 -25.64 0.99 7.18
C GLY A 240 -24.24 0.85 7.79
N PHE A 241 -23.39 -0.01 7.23
CA PHE A 241 -21.99 -0.16 7.62
C PHE A 241 -21.21 1.16 7.55
N PHE A 242 -21.34 1.91 6.46
CA PHE A 242 -20.63 3.20 6.33
C PHE A 242 -21.23 4.29 7.22
N ILE A 243 -22.55 4.31 7.37
CA ILE A 243 -23.25 5.27 8.25
C ILE A 243 -22.84 5.05 9.71
N ALA A 244 -22.79 3.79 10.15
CA ALA A 244 -22.43 3.43 11.52
C ALA A 244 -20.99 3.81 11.91
N GLN A 245 -20.10 3.99 10.93
CA GLN A 245 -18.74 4.46 11.18
C GLN A 245 -18.62 5.97 11.38
N MET A 246 -19.59 6.77 10.92
CA MET A 246 -19.47 8.25 10.95
C MET A 246 -19.23 8.79 12.37
N PRO A 247 -19.97 8.37 13.42
CA PRO A 247 -19.73 8.86 14.78
C PRO A 247 -18.33 8.51 15.32
N ILE A 248 -17.81 7.33 14.95
CA ILE A 248 -16.47 6.90 15.34
C ILE A 248 -15.43 7.81 14.67
N VAL A 249 -15.56 8.05 13.37
CA VAL A 249 -14.59 8.86 12.60
C VAL A 249 -14.58 10.32 13.09
N SER A 250 -15.74 10.89 13.44
CA SER A 250 -15.83 12.26 13.95
C SER A 250 -15.26 12.40 15.35
N GLY A 251 -15.53 11.44 16.24
CA GLY A 251 -15.05 11.48 17.64
C GLY A 251 -13.61 10.97 17.83
N TYR A 252 -13.02 10.32 16.82
CA TYR A 252 -11.74 9.64 16.95
C TYR A 252 -10.62 10.56 17.45
N THR A 253 -10.48 11.75 16.87
CA THR A 253 -9.40 12.67 17.22
C THR A 253 -9.49 13.07 18.69
N ASP A 254 -10.66 13.49 19.15
CA ASP A 254 -10.86 13.95 20.52
C ASP A 254 -10.68 12.81 21.53
N ALA A 255 -11.06 11.58 21.15
CA ALA A 255 -10.98 10.41 22.02
C ALA A 255 -9.59 9.76 22.08
N MET A 256 -8.78 9.87 21.00
CA MET A 256 -7.54 9.11 20.83
C MET A 256 -6.30 10.00 20.69
N ALA A 257 -6.43 11.33 20.80
CA ALA A 257 -5.30 12.22 20.70
C ALA A 257 -4.27 11.95 21.82
N ILE A 258 -3.03 11.70 21.42
CA ILE A 258 -1.90 11.57 22.33
C ILE A 258 -0.84 12.56 21.84
N PRO A 259 -0.36 13.49 22.68
CA PRO A 259 0.71 14.40 22.28
C PRO A 259 2.01 13.63 22.09
N GLY A 260 2.81 14.03 21.11
CA GLY A 260 4.12 13.44 20.85
C GLY A 260 5.15 14.49 20.43
N ASN A 261 6.26 14.04 19.85
CA ASN A 261 7.39 14.91 19.53
C ASN A 261 7.08 15.82 18.33
N SER A 262 6.87 17.12 18.58
CA SER A 262 6.58 18.11 17.53
C SER A 262 7.67 18.20 16.44
N VAL A 263 8.91 17.80 16.72
CA VAL A 263 9.99 17.78 15.71
C VAL A 263 9.69 16.76 14.61
N GLU A 264 9.08 15.62 14.94
CA GLU A 264 8.70 14.60 13.95
C GLU A 264 7.64 15.13 12.98
N ILE A 265 6.69 15.92 13.49
CA ILE A 265 5.69 16.61 12.68
C ILE A 265 6.36 17.60 11.72
N ILE A 266 7.32 18.39 12.21
CA ILE A 266 8.06 19.36 11.39
C ILE A 266 8.85 18.63 10.29
N VAL A 267 9.57 17.57 10.63
CA VAL A 267 10.33 16.75 9.68
C VAL A 267 9.41 16.16 8.61
N TYR A 268 8.25 15.63 9.01
CA TYR A 268 7.24 15.12 8.09
C TYR A 268 6.74 16.20 7.13
N ILE A 269 6.35 17.37 7.65
CA ILE A 269 5.83 18.49 6.85
C ILE A 269 6.88 18.97 5.85
N ILE A 270 8.14 19.11 6.26
CA ILE A 270 9.24 19.51 5.36
C ILE A 270 9.39 18.50 4.22
N CYS A 271 9.49 17.20 4.54
CA CYS A 271 9.65 16.17 3.52
C CYS A 271 8.44 16.09 2.58
N ALA A 272 7.21 16.18 3.12
CA ALA A 272 5.97 16.21 2.36
C ALA A 272 5.92 17.43 1.42
N ALA A 273 6.33 18.61 1.89
CA ALA A 273 6.37 19.83 1.10
C ALA A 273 7.38 19.72 -0.06
N PHE A 274 8.58 19.19 0.19
CA PHE A 274 9.58 18.94 -0.86
C PHE A 274 9.08 17.96 -1.93
N LEU A 275 8.40 16.90 -1.50
CA LEU A 275 7.81 15.92 -2.39
C LEU A 275 6.72 16.55 -3.27
N LEU A 276 5.78 17.29 -2.66
CA LEU A 276 4.71 18.01 -3.38
C LEU A 276 5.28 19.06 -4.35
N LEU A 277 6.30 19.81 -3.94
CA LEU A 277 6.93 20.82 -4.78
C LEU A 277 7.62 20.20 -6.00
N SER A 278 8.33 19.09 -5.78
CA SER A 278 8.97 18.31 -6.85
C SER A 278 7.94 17.78 -7.86
N LEU A 279 6.83 17.22 -7.35
CA LEU A 279 5.71 16.74 -8.16
C LEU A 279 5.05 17.87 -8.94
N TYR A 280 4.82 19.01 -8.29
CA TYR A 280 4.24 20.17 -8.94
C TYR A 280 5.08 20.58 -10.14
N PHE A 281 6.37 20.87 -9.94
CA PHE A 281 7.20 21.40 -11.01
C PHE A 281 7.54 20.40 -12.12
N LYS A 282 7.55 19.10 -11.84
CA LYS A 282 8.00 18.08 -12.81
C LYS A 282 6.90 17.21 -13.39
N LEU A 283 5.75 17.10 -12.73
CA LEU A 283 4.67 16.23 -13.15
C LEU A 283 3.33 16.95 -13.33
N ALA A 284 2.99 17.93 -12.50
CA ALA A 284 1.66 18.55 -12.53
C ALA A 284 1.60 19.89 -13.29
N ARG A 285 2.64 20.72 -13.21
CA ARG A 285 2.67 22.07 -13.80
C ARG A 285 2.43 21.99 -15.30
N GLY A 286 1.49 22.79 -15.79
CA GLY A 286 1.10 22.84 -17.20
C GLY A 286 0.17 21.71 -17.66
N ARG A 287 -0.25 20.78 -16.79
CA ARG A 287 -1.19 19.69 -17.13
C ARG A 287 -2.67 19.98 -16.81
N GLY A 288 -3.00 21.23 -16.46
CA GLY A 288 -4.37 21.67 -16.16
C GLY A 288 -5.06 20.80 -15.10
N LYS A 289 -6.29 20.36 -15.37
CA LYS A 289 -7.08 19.49 -14.48
C LYS A 289 -6.36 18.20 -14.09
N ALA A 290 -5.54 17.65 -14.99
CA ALA A 290 -4.80 16.43 -14.70
C ALA A 290 -3.68 16.67 -13.68
N GLY A 291 -2.99 17.81 -13.79
CA GLY A 291 -2.02 18.23 -12.78
C GLY A 291 -2.67 18.47 -11.43
N LEU A 292 -3.84 19.11 -11.41
CA LEU A 292 -4.60 19.34 -10.17
C LEU A 292 -5.00 18.02 -9.50
N ALA A 293 -5.53 17.05 -10.24
CA ALA A 293 -5.91 15.75 -9.68
C ALA A 293 -4.72 14.99 -9.08
N ILE A 294 -3.54 15.05 -9.73
CA ILE A 294 -2.31 14.47 -9.18
C ILE A 294 -1.94 15.16 -7.86
N MET A 295 -1.93 16.48 -7.83
CA MET A 295 -1.57 17.25 -6.62
C MET A 295 -2.56 17.02 -5.48
N LEU A 296 -3.87 17.04 -5.75
CA LEU A 296 -4.89 16.76 -4.75
C LEU A 296 -4.77 15.34 -4.21
N GLY A 297 -4.61 14.34 -5.08
CA GLY A 297 -4.48 12.96 -4.64
C GLY A 297 -3.24 12.72 -3.77
N PHE A 298 -2.10 13.34 -4.10
CA PHE A 298 -0.92 13.31 -3.23
C PHE A 298 -1.14 14.06 -1.91
N ALA A 299 -1.71 15.26 -1.95
CA ALA A 299 -1.99 16.04 -0.75
C ALA A 299 -2.93 15.29 0.20
N PHE A 300 -4.01 14.69 -0.32
CA PHE A 300 -4.90 13.85 0.49
C PHE A 300 -4.20 12.60 1.02
N THR A 301 -3.37 11.93 0.21
CA THR A 301 -2.61 10.76 0.68
C THR A 301 -1.71 11.13 1.87
N LEU A 302 -0.94 12.22 1.74
CA LEU A 302 -0.06 12.71 2.80
C LEU A 302 -0.87 13.18 4.02
N PHE A 303 -1.98 13.87 3.81
CA PHE A 303 -2.86 14.28 4.91
C PHE A 303 -3.47 13.09 5.67
N PHE A 304 -3.91 12.04 4.98
CA PHE A 304 -4.42 10.82 5.63
C PHE A 304 -3.32 10.10 6.41
N ALA A 305 -2.09 10.04 5.89
CA ALA A 305 -0.93 9.55 6.65
C ALA A 305 -0.71 10.38 7.91
N PHE A 306 -0.65 11.70 7.76
CA PHE A 306 -0.46 12.63 8.86
C PHE A 306 -1.50 12.39 9.97
N LYS A 307 -2.79 12.31 9.61
CA LYS A 307 -3.85 12.04 10.58
C LYS A 307 -3.68 10.66 11.22
N ALA A 308 -3.36 9.64 10.43
CA ALA A 308 -3.18 8.28 10.93
C ALA A 308 -2.01 8.16 11.91
N GLY A 309 -0.93 8.92 11.71
CA GLY A 309 0.28 8.80 12.53
C GLY A 309 0.43 9.80 13.66
N PHE A 310 -0.10 11.03 13.54
CA PHE A 310 0.17 12.11 14.50
C PHE A 310 -1.04 12.51 15.35
N VAL A 311 -2.24 11.99 15.09
CA VAL A 311 -3.36 12.18 16.03
C VAL A 311 -3.08 11.41 17.31
N ARG A 312 -2.82 10.10 17.20
CA ARG A 312 -2.36 9.27 18.30
C ARG A 312 -0.84 9.16 18.18
N HIS A 313 -0.11 10.16 18.68
CA HIS A 313 1.33 10.30 18.41
C HIS A 313 2.20 9.40 19.29
N ASP A 314 2.07 8.10 19.10
CA ASP A 314 2.93 7.04 19.64
C ASP A 314 3.61 6.30 18.46
N ASN A 315 3.75 4.97 18.51
CA ASN A 315 4.25 4.16 17.40
C ASN A 315 3.46 4.34 16.09
N HIS A 316 2.24 4.91 16.12
CA HIS A 316 1.50 5.26 14.91
C HIS A 316 2.25 6.27 14.03
N ALA A 317 3.20 7.06 14.55
CA ALA A 317 4.03 7.96 13.73
C ALA A 317 4.79 7.23 12.61
N LEU A 318 5.06 5.93 12.79
CA LEU A 318 5.62 5.04 11.76
C LEU A 318 4.73 4.93 10.51
N ILE A 319 3.41 5.16 10.63
CA ILE A 319 2.48 5.20 9.51
C ILE A 319 2.80 6.39 8.58
N SER A 320 2.94 7.57 9.17
CA SER A 320 3.29 8.79 8.43
C SER A 320 4.65 8.64 7.74
N ALA A 321 5.66 8.20 8.49
CA ALA A 321 7.01 8.01 7.99
C ALA A 321 7.05 6.93 6.88
N GLY A 322 6.39 5.81 7.09
CA GLY A 322 6.36 4.68 6.15
C GLY A 322 5.68 5.04 4.82
N LEU A 323 4.52 5.72 4.87
CA LEU A 323 3.84 6.17 3.66
C LEU A 323 4.66 7.23 2.91
N LEU A 324 5.34 8.13 3.62
CA LEU A 324 6.23 9.12 3.00
C LEU A 324 7.37 8.45 2.24
N LEU A 325 7.98 7.40 2.83
CA LEU A 325 9.01 6.60 2.19
C LEU A 325 8.50 5.89 0.93
N LEU A 326 7.33 5.25 0.99
CA LEU A 326 6.70 4.60 -0.18
C LEU A 326 6.33 5.61 -1.28
N ALA A 327 5.78 6.77 -0.90
CA ALA A 327 5.47 7.84 -1.85
C ALA A 327 6.73 8.38 -2.54
N ALA A 328 7.82 8.57 -1.79
CA ALA A 328 9.11 8.97 -2.38
C ALA A 328 9.68 7.90 -3.31
N TRP A 329 9.54 6.61 -2.95
CA TRP A 329 9.96 5.50 -3.79
C TRP A 329 9.19 5.43 -5.11
N PHE A 330 7.85 5.52 -5.08
CA PHE A 330 7.05 5.55 -6.31
C PHE A 330 7.31 6.79 -7.16
N THR A 331 7.51 7.96 -6.54
CA THR A 331 7.80 9.18 -7.28
C THR A 331 9.20 9.18 -7.89
N ALA A 332 10.16 8.45 -7.30
CA ALA A 332 11.46 8.22 -7.92
C ALA A 332 11.37 7.45 -9.25
N PHE A 333 10.25 6.76 -9.53
CA PHE A 333 10.02 6.13 -10.84
C PHE A 333 9.55 7.13 -11.90
N VAL A 334 8.84 8.19 -11.52
CA VAL A 334 8.21 9.13 -12.46
C VAL A 334 8.92 10.47 -12.58
N LEU A 335 9.68 10.89 -11.56
CA LEU A 335 10.42 12.15 -11.55
C LEU A 335 11.77 12.04 -12.27
N PRO A 336 12.42 13.16 -12.64
CA PRO A 336 13.81 13.15 -13.10
C PRO A 336 14.75 12.53 -12.06
N LEU A 337 15.79 11.80 -12.50
CA LEU A 337 16.66 10.99 -11.63
C LEU A 337 17.18 11.76 -10.40
N LYS A 338 17.71 12.97 -10.61
CA LYS A 338 18.22 13.82 -9.53
C LYS A 338 17.14 14.16 -8.50
N MET A 339 15.96 14.57 -8.95
CA MET A 339 14.84 14.94 -8.06
C MET A 339 14.26 13.72 -7.35
N GLY A 340 14.13 12.60 -8.06
CA GLY A 340 13.71 11.33 -7.46
C GLY A 340 14.67 10.87 -6.36
N ALA A 341 15.98 10.95 -6.61
CA ALA A 341 17.00 10.60 -5.62
C ALA A 341 16.97 11.53 -4.40
N VAL A 342 16.81 12.85 -4.60
CA VAL A 342 16.71 13.82 -3.50
C VAL A 342 15.47 13.55 -2.64
N ASN A 343 14.29 13.38 -3.23
CA ASN A 343 13.07 13.07 -2.46
C ASN A 343 13.20 11.75 -1.72
N LEU A 344 13.81 10.75 -2.35
CA LEU A 344 14.03 9.46 -1.72
C LEU A 344 15.01 9.55 -0.55
N LEU A 345 16.09 10.32 -0.69
CA LEU A 345 17.02 10.58 0.39
C LEU A 345 16.34 11.31 1.56
N LEU A 346 15.62 12.40 1.29
CA LEU A 346 14.90 13.16 2.32
C LEU A 346 13.87 12.29 3.05
N ALA A 347 13.07 11.51 2.30
CA ALA A 347 12.09 10.61 2.89
C ALA A 347 12.75 9.48 3.69
N THR A 348 13.89 8.96 3.25
CA THR A 348 14.66 7.96 4.00
C THR A 348 15.22 8.54 5.29
N LEU A 349 15.81 9.74 5.24
CA LEU A 349 16.32 10.43 6.44
C LEU A 349 15.19 10.77 7.41
N GLY A 350 14.05 11.25 6.90
CA GLY A 350 12.86 11.51 7.71
C GLY A 350 12.30 10.23 8.33
N TRP A 351 12.28 9.13 7.57
CA TRP A 351 11.88 7.83 8.09
C TRP A 351 12.84 7.34 9.17
N ILE A 352 14.17 7.39 8.95
CA ILE A 352 15.17 7.01 9.95
C ILE A 352 15.00 7.85 11.22
N PHE A 353 14.80 9.16 11.09
CA PHE A 353 14.61 10.05 12.23
C PHE A 353 13.37 9.67 13.04
N VAL A 354 12.20 9.52 12.41
CA VAL A 354 10.96 9.17 13.12
C VAL A 354 11.06 7.74 13.65
N ALA A 355 11.44 6.78 12.82
CA ALA A 355 11.48 5.36 13.19
C ALA A 355 12.48 5.08 14.31
N GLY A 356 13.61 5.79 14.37
CA GLY A 356 14.61 5.64 15.42
C GLY A 356 14.11 5.95 16.84
N HIS A 357 12.97 6.65 16.98
CA HIS A 357 12.34 6.87 18.29
C HIS A 357 11.50 5.67 18.77
N TYR A 358 11.09 4.80 17.84
CA TYR A 358 10.09 3.75 18.12
C TYR A 358 10.62 2.33 17.90
N ILE A 359 11.63 2.17 17.04
CA ILE A 359 12.22 0.87 16.70
C ILE A 359 13.74 0.94 16.67
N ASP A 360 14.38 -0.19 16.99
CA ASP A 360 15.83 -0.34 16.82
C ASP A 360 16.18 -0.37 15.32
N LEU A 361 17.00 0.60 14.90
CA LEU A 361 17.53 0.76 13.55
C LEU A 361 18.97 0.26 13.49
N SER A 362 19.17 -1.03 13.77
CA SER A 362 20.46 -1.68 13.61
C SER A 362 20.51 -2.50 12.31
N ILE A 363 21.67 -2.49 11.64
CA ILE A 363 21.88 -3.22 10.37
C ILE A 363 21.52 -4.71 10.54
N LYS A 364 21.87 -5.30 11.69
CA LYS A 364 21.52 -6.68 12.02
C LYS A 364 19.99 -6.89 12.01
N ARG A 365 19.23 -6.00 12.65
CA ARG A 365 17.76 -6.06 12.66
C ARG A 365 17.17 -5.87 11.27
N ASP A 366 17.76 -5.01 10.44
CA ASP A 366 17.29 -4.82 9.06
C ASP A 366 17.46 -6.09 8.23
N PHE A 367 18.61 -6.79 8.35
CA PHE A 367 18.80 -8.10 7.72
C PHE A 367 17.83 -9.15 8.27
N GLU A 368 17.56 -9.15 9.59
CA GLU A 368 16.57 -10.05 10.19
C GLU A 368 15.15 -9.79 9.63
N ARG A 369 14.72 -8.52 9.53
CA ARG A 369 13.41 -8.15 8.96
C ARG A 369 13.28 -8.59 7.51
N VAL A 370 14.32 -8.38 6.69
CA VAL A 370 14.33 -8.87 5.31
C VAL A 370 14.31 -10.40 5.26
N GLY A 371 15.05 -11.07 6.15
CA GLY A 371 15.00 -12.53 6.27
C GLY A 371 13.60 -13.05 6.61
N GLN A 372 12.91 -12.42 7.55
CA GLN A 372 11.55 -12.76 7.97
C GLN A 372 10.54 -12.59 6.83
N LEU A 373 10.65 -11.50 6.06
CA LEU A 373 9.83 -11.21 4.88
C LEU A 373 9.82 -12.40 3.90
N TYR A 374 11.00 -12.95 3.60
CA TYR A 374 11.15 -14.08 2.67
C TYR A 374 10.90 -15.44 3.33
N ALA A 375 11.14 -15.59 4.63
CA ALA A 375 10.85 -16.80 5.37
C ALA A 375 9.35 -17.14 5.36
N GLY A 376 8.48 -16.12 5.43
CA GLY A 376 7.03 -16.29 5.30
C GLY A 376 6.62 -16.93 3.98
N ILE A 377 7.22 -16.47 2.87
CA ILE A 377 6.98 -17.03 1.52
C ILE A 377 7.43 -18.49 1.47
N ALA A 378 8.62 -18.80 2.00
CA ALA A 378 9.17 -20.14 1.98
C ALA A 378 8.34 -21.14 2.82
N LYS A 379 7.77 -20.70 3.95
CA LYS A 379 6.87 -21.51 4.79
C LYS A 379 5.53 -21.77 4.11
N GLY A 380 4.92 -20.73 3.52
CA GLY A 380 3.67 -20.86 2.76
C GLY A 380 3.80 -21.83 1.58
N GLY A 381 4.95 -21.80 0.88
CA GLY A 381 5.25 -22.72 -0.21
C GLY A 381 5.31 -24.20 0.24
N ARG A 382 5.80 -24.49 1.45
CA ARG A 382 5.86 -25.87 1.97
C ARG A 382 4.49 -26.41 2.38
N GLN A 383 3.62 -25.58 2.93
CA GLN A 383 2.25 -25.97 3.27
C GLN A 383 1.42 -26.28 2.01
N ALA A 384 1.65 -25.57 0.90
CA ALA A 384 0.98 -25.83 -0.38
C ALA A 384 1.45 -27.12 -1.10
N THR A 385 2.64 -27.65 -0.76
CA THR A 385 3.21 -28.87 -1.36
C THR A 385 2.91 -30.16 -0.60
N LEU A 386 2.30 -30.08 0.59
CA LEU A 386 1.77 -31.27 1.25
C LEU A 386 0.48 -31.68 0.53
N PRO A 387 0.38 -32.91 -0.01
CA PRO A 387 -0.88 -33.39 -0.53
C PRO A 387 -1.90 -33.30 0.60
N SER A 388 -3.12 -32.86 0.29
CA SER A 388 -4.27 -33.12 1.15
C SER A 388 -4.34 -34.63 1.34
N GLN A 389 -3.77 -35.14 2.44
CA GLN A 389 -4.00 -36.52 2.81
C GLN A 389 -5.49 -36.61 3.10
N GLY A 390 -6.16 -37.26 2.16
CA GLY A 390 -7.58 -37.50 2.20
C GLY A 390 -7.95 -38.42 3.35
N THR A 391 -9.25 -38.33 3.65
CA THR A 391 -10.11 -39.40 4.14
C THR A 391 -9.86 -39.92 5.55
N ARG A 392 -10.72 -39.45 6.45
CA ARG A 392 -11.54 -40.18 7.45
C ARG A 392 -11.15 -41.62 7.77
N PRO A 393 -11.27 -42.00 9.06
CA PRO A 393 -12.52 -42.64 9.50
C PRO A 393 -13.55 -41.68 10.09
#